data_AF-A0A418M301-F1
#
_entry.id   AF-A0A418M301-F1
#
_cell.length_a   1.000
_cell.length_b   1.000
_cell.length_c   1.000
_cell.angle_alpha   90.00
_cell.angle_beta   90.00
_cell.angle_gamma   90.00
#
_symmetry.space_group_name_H-M   'P 1'
#
loop_
_entity.id
_entity.type
_entity.pdbx_description
1 polymer ?
#
loop_
_entity_poly.entity_id
_entity_poly.type
_entity_poly.pdbx_seq_one_letter_code
_entity_poly.pdbx_strand_id
1 'polypeptide(L)'
;MKRFYWVGYCEEDRLRATPQIARIINQHGALVNSNFFSDLATSFVIEVPADQIQALHTDLQQLIQLEDAQPLPSNGSYECTVLLNLSFARGSGNLKVEVPAVPG
;
A
#
# COMPACT_ATOMS: atom_id res chain seq x y z
N MET A 1 -2.08 -19.19 -7.93
CA MET A 1 -2.26 -17.82 -7.41
C MET A 1 -1.15 -16.96 -7.97
N LYS A 2 -1.49 -15.93 -8.76
CA LYS A 2 -0.49 -15.06 -9.41
C LYS A 2 -0.12 -13.93 -8.45
N ARG A 3 1.17 -13.55 -8.42
CA ARG A 3 1.69 -12.50 -7.55
C ARG A 3 2.14 -11.30 -8.36
N PHE A 4 1.80 -10.11 -7.89
CA PHE A 4 2.22 -8.84 -8.47
C PHE A 4 2.98 -8.06 -7.42
N TYR A 5 4.03 -7.39 -7.86
CA TYR A 5 4.90 -6.58 -7.01
C TYR A 5 4.78 -5.16 -7.49
N TRP A 6 4.22 -4.30 -6.65
CA TRP A 6 4.01 -2.89 -6.97
C TRP A 6 4.87 -2.06 -6.04
N VAL A 7 5.48 -1.02 -6.61
CA VAL A 7 6.21 -0.01 -5.87
C VAL A 7 5.49 1.30 -6.11
N GLY A 8 5.14 1.96 -5.01
CA GLY A 8 4.41 3.21 -5.01
C GLY A 8 5.17 4.30 -4.28
N TYR A 9 4.90 5.53 -4.68
CA TYR A 9 5.32 6.74 -3.99
C TYR A 9 4.11 7.62 -3.69
N CYS A 10 4.00 8.10 -2.45
CA CYS A 10 2.93 8.97 -2.00
C CYS A 10 3.51 10.28 -1.47
N GLU A 11 3.01 11.42 -1.97
CA GLU A 11 3.46 12.74 -1.51
C GLU A 11 2.81 13.19 -0.19
N GLU A 12 1.74 12.50 0.23
CA GLU A 12 1.05 12.77 1.48
C GLU A 12 1.73 12.12 2.69
N ASP A 13 1.30 12.55 3.89
CA ASP A 13 1.67 11.89 5.14
C ASP A 13 1.00 10.51 5.24
N ARG A 14 1.74 9.51 5.73
CA ARG A 14 1.27 8.14 5.89
C ARG A 14 -0.06 8.04 6.65
N LEU A 15 -0.27 8.84 7.69
CA LEU A 15 -1.50 8.82 8.51
C LEU A 15 -2.73 9.26 7.71
N ARG A 16 -2.54 10.16 6.73
CA ARG A 16 -3.63 10.64 5.86
C ARG A 16 -3.88 9.72 4.68
N ALA A 17 -2.81 9.18 4.10
CA ALA A 17 -2.89 8.33 2.92
C ALA A 17 -3.38 6.91 3.24
N THR A 18 -2.94 6.32 4.36
CA THR A 18 -3.25 4.91 4.70
C THR A 18 -4.74 4.60 4.72
N PRO A 19 -5.62 5.40 5.37
CA PRO A 19 -7.06 5.16 5.36
C PRO A 19 -7.68 5.24 3.95
N GLN A 20 -7.18 6.12 3.10
CA GLN A 20 -7.66 6.28 1.72
C GLN A 20 -7.24 5.08 0.86
N ILE A 21 -5.99 4.66 0.99
CA ILE A 21 -5.45 3.46 0.33
C ILE A 21 -6.25 2.22 0.75
N ALA A 22 -6.48 2.04 2.05
CA ALA A 22 -7.26 0.91 2.56
C ALA A 22 -8.70 0.93 2.02
N ARG A 23 -9.31 2.11 1.89
CA ARG A 23 -10.64 2.25 1.28
C ARG A 23 -10.65 1.81 -0.19
N ILE A 24 -9.67 2.25 -0.98
CA ILE A 24 -9.55 1.85 -2.40
C ILE A 24 -9.32 0.33 -2.50
N ILE A 25 -8.43 -0.22 -1.67
CA ILE A 25 -8.17 -1.67 -1.64
C ILE A 25 -9.45 -2.45 -1.36
N ASN A 26 -10.21 -2.04 -0.35
CA ASN A 26 -11.45 -2.73 0.06
C ASN A 26 -12.61 -2.59 -0.96
N GLN A 27 -12.50 -1.71 -1.96
CA GLN A 27 -13.48 -1.62 -3.05
C GLN A 27 -13.27 -2.70 -4.12
N HIS A 28 -12.03 -3.15 -4.30
CA HIS A 28 -11.64 -4.07 -5.36
C HIS A 28 -11.26 -5.46 -4.85
N GLY A 29 -10.84 -5.56 -3.59
CA GLY A 29 -10.37 -6.79 -2.97
C GLY A 29 -10.34 -6.67 -1.45
N ALA A 30 -9.36 -7.32 -0.82
CA ALA A 30 -9.19 -7.36 0.61
C ALA A 30 -7.75 -7.06 1.02
N LEU A 31 -7.59 -6.17 2.01
CA LEU A 31 -6.31 -5.96 2.66
C LEU A 31 -6.02 -7.12 3.63
N VAL A 32 -5.08 -8.00 3.26
CA VAL A 32 -4.71 -9.18 4.07
C VAL A 32 -3.73 -8.80 5.17
N ASN A 33 -2.77 -7.92 4.87
CA ASN A 33 -1.77 -7.49 5.83
C ASN A 33 -1.26 -6.08 5.51
N SER A 34 -0.88 -5.34 6.55
CA SER A 34 -0.20 -4.06 6.46
C SER A 34 0.99 -4.08 7.42
N ASN A 35 2.20 -3.84 6.90
CA ASN A 35 3.40 -3.73 7.71
C ASN A 35 3.96 -2.32 7.61
N PHE A 36 4.02 -1.65 8.76
CA PHE A 36 4.52 -0.27 8.87
C PHE A 36 5.98 -0.32 9.34
N PHE A 37 6.91 -0.12 8.41
CA PHE A 37 8.33 -0.10 8.73
C PHE A 37 8.75 1.22 9.39
N SER A 38 8.20 2.33 8.90
CA SER A 38 8.42 3.68 9.43
C SER A 38 7.28 4.61 9.02
N ASP A 39 7.41 5.89 9.35
CA ASP A 39 6.59 6.95 8.77
C ASP A 39 6.87 7.20 7.27
N LEU A 40 8.02 6.72 6.78
CA LEU A 40 8.46 6.85 5.40
C LEU A 40 8.17 5.64 4.52
N ALA A 41 7.91 4.47 5.10
CA ALA A 41 7.74 3.24 4.33
C ALA A 41 6.69 2.30 4.93
N THR A 42 5.85 1.73 4.09
CA THR A 42 4.82 0.75 4.45
C THR A 42 4.68 -0.29 3.35
N SER A 43 4.40 -1.54 3.72
CA SER A 43 3.97 -2.56 2.76
C SER A 43 2.56 -3.04 3.03
N PHE A 44 1.86 -3.37 1.95
CA PHE A 44 0.53 -3.95 1.98
C PHE A 44 0.53 -5.27 1.21
N VAL A 45 -0.15 -6.26 1.77
CA VAL A 45 -0.49 -7.51 1.09
C VAL A 45 -1.98 -7.47 0.81
N ILE A 46 -2.34 -7.55 -0.47
CA ILE A 46 -3.70 -7.38 -0.95
C ILE A 46 -4.08 -8.64 -1.72
N GLU A 47 -5.25 -9.18 -1.43
CA GLU A 47 -5.89 -10.20 -2.26
C GLU A 47 -6.95 -9.53 -3.12
N VAL A 48 -6.91 -9.79 -4.42
CA VAL A 48 -7.80 -9.16 -5.40
C VAL A 48 -8.16 -10.16 -6.50
N PRO A 49 -9.44 -10.24 -6.90
CA PRO A 49 -9.85 -10.98 -8.08
C PRO A 49 -9.09 -10.50 -9.33
N ALA A 50 -8.72 -11.44 -10.22
CA ALA A 50 -7.93 -11.12 -11.40
C ALA A 50 -8.63 -10.17 -12.40
N ASP A 51 -9.95 -10.09 -12.38
CA ASP A 51 -10.76 -9.15 -13.16
C ASP A 51 -10.79 -7.73 -12.54
N GLN A 52 -10.48 -7.59 -11.25
CA GLN A 52 -10.50 -6.32 -10.52
C GLN A 52 -9.11 -5.67 -10.36
N ILE A 53 -8.02 -6.40 -10.63
CA ILE A 53 -6.66 -5.89 -10.41
C ILE A 53 -6.33 -4.63 -11.24
N GLN A 54 -6.86 -4.53 -12.46
CA GLN A 54 -6.67 -3.35 -13.31
C GLN A 54 -7.40 -2.12 -12.73
N ALA A 55 -8.60 -2.30 -12.21
CA ALA A 55 -9.37 -1.25 -11.56
C ALA A 55 -8.68 -0.78 -10.27
N LEU A 56 -8.23 -1.73 -9.45
CA LEU A 56 -7.43 -1.45 -8.26
C LEU A 56 -6.18 -0.63 -8.58
N HIS A 57 -5.42 -1.03 -9.60
CA HIS A 57 -4.21 -0.31 -10.03
C HIS A 57 -4.55 1.12 -10.47
N THR A 58 -5.60 1.27 -11.28
CA THR A 58 -6.03 2.58 -11.81
C THR A 58 -6.49 3.52 -10.69
N ASP A 59 -7.26 3.03 -9.73
CA ASP A 59 -7.74 3.83 -8.61
C ASP A 59 -6.61 4.19 -7.63
N LEU A 60 -5.67 3.27 -7.39
CA LEU A 60 -4.47 3.59 -6.61
C LEU A 60 -3.62 4.66 -7.29
N GLN A 61 -3.49 4.64 -8.62
CA GLN A 61 -2.75 5.66 -9.37
C GLN A 61 -3.31 7.08 -9.20
N GLN A 62 -4.57 7.23 -8.77
CA GLN A 62 -5.15 8.56 -8.49
C GLN A 62 -4.59 9.18 -7.20
N LEU A 63 -4.06 8.36 -6.29
CA LEU A 63 -3.56 8.78 -4.98
C LEU A 63 -2.05 8.63 -4.84
N ILE A 64 -1.46 7.62 -5.48
CA ILE A 64 -0.04 7.29 -5.38
C ILE A 64 0.57 7.14 -6.78
N GLN A 65 1.83 7.52 -6.93
CA GLN A 65 2.59 7.26 -8.14
C GLN A 65 3.04 5.80 -8.11
N LEU A 66 2.49 4.95 -8.96
CA LEU A 66 2.90 3.55 -9.10
C LEU A 66 3.95 3.42 -10.20
N GLU A 67 5.07 2.75 -9.90
CA GLU A 67 6.05 2.35 -10.91
C GLU A 67 5.48 1.26 -11.82
N ASP A 68 5.92 1.24 -13.08
CA ASP A 68 5.35 0.43 -14.17
C ASP A 68 5.09 -1.02 -13.72
N ALA A 69 3.80 -1.33 -13.55
CA ALA A 69 3.35 -2.67 -13.26
C ALA A 69 3.55 -3.55 -14.50
N GLN A 70 4.01 -4.78 -14.26
CA GLN A 70 3.93 -5.84 -15.26
C GLN A 70 2.52 -5.95 -15.87
N PRO A 71 2.37 -6.46 -17.11
CA PRO A 71 1.07 -6.57 -17.76
C PRO A 71 0.05 -7.23 -16.83
N LEU A 72 -0.95 -6.43 -16.44
CA LEU A 72 -2.03 -6.84 -15.57
C LEU A 72 -3.01 -7.69 -16.38
N PRO A 73 -3.53 -8.78 -15.81
CA PRO A 73 -4.53 -9.59 -16.47
C PRO A 73 -5.81 -8.75 -16.63
N SER A 74 -6.42 -8.83 -17.80
CA SER A 74 -7.68 -8.14 -18.09
C SER A 74 -8.90 -8.95 -17.67
N ASN A 75 -8.74 -10.25 -17.43
CA ASN A 75 -9.78 -11.17 -17.01
C ASN A 75 -9.20 -12.42 -16.32
N GLY A 76 -10.04 -13.06 -15.50
CA GLY A 76 -9.73 -14.35 -14.88
C GLY A 76 -10.62 -14.64 -13.67
N SER A 77 -11.04 -15.89 -13.50
CA SER A 77 -11.85 -16.34 -12.35
C SER A 77 -10.99 -16.78 -11.16
N TYR A 78 -9.81 -16.18 -10.98
CA TYR A 78 -8.84 -16.59 -9.96
C TYR A 78 -8.41 -15.39 -9.11
N GLU A 79 -7.97 -15.69 -7.88
CA GLU A 79 -7.42 -14.69 -6.97
C GLU A 79 -5.94 -14.39 -7.25
N CYS A 80 -5.60 -13.11 -7.15
CA CYS A 80 -4.26 -12.57 -7.26
C CYS A 80 -3.82 -12.01 -5.91
N THR A 81 -2.51 -12.07 -5.65
CA THR A 81 -1.90 -11.35 -4.53
C THR A 81 -1.08 -10.19 -5.06
N VAL A 82 -1.32 -9.01 -4.53
CA VAL A 82 -0.48 -7.83 -4.77
C VAL A 82 0.34 -7.55 -3.51
N LEU A 83 1.64 -7.43 -3.69
CA LEU A 83 2.57 -6.93 -2.69
C LEU A 83 2.92 -5.49 -3.07
N LEU A 84 2.32 -4.53 -2.37
CA LEU A 84 2.53 -3.11 -2.59
C LEU A 84 3.53 -2.59 -1.56
N ASN A 85 4.67 -2.11 -2.01
CA ASN A 85 5.61 -1.35 -1.21
C ASN A 85 5.41 0.14 -1.48
N LEU A 86 5.13 0.92 -0.44
CA LEU A 86 4.81 2.33 -0.55
C LEU A 86 5.82 3.15 0.24
N SER A 87 6.42 4.14 -0.44
CA SER A 87 7.27 5.15 0.15
C SER A 87 6.51 6.47 0.28
N PHE A 88 6.70 7.20 1.38
CA PHE A 88 6.05 8.47 1.65
C PHE A 88 7.07 9.62 1.58
N ALA A 89 6.71 10.72 0.94
CA ALA A 89 7.56 11.91 0.81
C ALA A 89 7.72 12.64 2.14
N ARG A 90 6.66 12.67 2.94
CA ARG A 90 6.58 13.40 4.21
C ARG A 90 6.81 12.46 5.38
N GLY A 91 8.05 12.04 5.55
CA GLY A 91 8.48 11.45 6.82
C GLY A 91 8.55 12.54 7.87
N SER A 92 7.82 12.36 8.96
CA SER A 92 7.87 13.27 10.10
C SER A 92 9.21 13.22 10.83
N GLY A 93 10.02 12.16 10.68
CA GLY A 93 11.21 11.92 11.49
C GLY A 93 10.91 11.78 12.98
N ASN A 94 9.63 11.75 13.38
CA ASN A 94 9.18 11.70 14.75
C ASN A 94 9.07 10.24 15.23
N LEU A 95 10.17 9.50 15.14
CA LEU A 95 10.43 8.48 16.16
C LEU A 95 10.89 9.22 17.41
N LYS A 96 9.96 9.92 18.08
CA LYS A 96 10.16 10.32 19.48
C LYS A 96 10.12 9.04 20.30
N VAL A 97 11.28 8.40 20.43
CA VAL A 97 11.52 7.51 21.56
C VAL A 97 11.53 8.42 22.78
N GLU A 98 10.37 8.59 23.42
CA GLU A 98 10.32 9.13 24.78
C GLU A 98 11.02 8.10 25.67
N VAL A 99 12.33 8.27 25.84
CA VAL A 99 13.07 7.59 26.91
C VAL A 99 12.45 8.10 28.21
N PRO A 100 11.78 7.27 29.03
CA PRO A 100 11.30 7.73 30.30
C PRO A 100 12.51 8.18 31.13
N ALA A 101 12.49 9.43 31.59
CA ALA A 101 13.48 9.90 32.55
C ALA A 101 13.27 9.10 33.84
N VAL A 102 14.12 8.09 34.07
CA VAL A 102 14.14 7.35 35.33
C VAL A 102 15.20 8.02 36.23
N PRO A 103 14.81 8.72 37.31
CA PRO A 103 15.74 9.05 38.37
C PRO A 103 15.85 7.84 39.31
N GLY A 104 17.03 7.23 39.36
CA GLY A 104 17.40 6.17 40.30
C GLY A 104 18.88 6.30 40.64
#